data_AF-A0A9X5XD63-F1
#
_entry.id   AF-A0A9X5XD63-F1
#
_cell.length_a   1.000
_cell.length_b   1.000
_cell.length_c   1.000
_cell.angle_alpha   90.00
_cell.angle_beta   90.00
_cell.angle_gamma   90.00
#
_symmetry.space_group_name_H-M   'P 1'
#
loop_
_entity.id
_entity.type
_entity.pdbx_description
1 polymer ?
#
loop_
_entity_poly.entity_id
_entity_poly.type
_entity_poly.pdbx_seq_one_letter_code
_entity_poly.pdbx_strand_id
1 'polypeptide(L)'
;MSWTATARYGLEPAPGGLAFVQDLLNTLSAGKPRESDLLQTAEGARAWLDQALKSWSGVSHRPAPGIELTAEDAQGLRDFRRDLGQSLHAQLGDSATEVGPAASLMTLPTA
;
A
#
# COMPACT_ATOMS: atom_id res chain seq x y z
N MET A 1 -2.33 -9.91 -15.04
CA MET A 1 -1.23 -9.57 -14.11
C MET A 1 -1.83 -9.43 -12.73
N SER A 2 -1.19 -9.93 -11.67
CA SER A 2 -1.77 -10.01 -10.33
C SER A 2 -0.83 -9.41 -9.30
N TRP A 3 -1.33 -8.44 -8.55
CA TRP A 3 -0.69 -7.88 -7.36
C TRP A 3 -0.84 -8.90 -6.23
N THR A 4 0.15 -9.78 -6.06
CA THR A 4 -0.02 -11.01 -5.28
C THR A 4 -0.25 -10.76 -3.79
N ALA A 5 0.37 -9.74 -3.22
CA ALA A 5 0.19 -9.39 -1.81
C ALA A 5 -1.18 -8.75 -1.55
N THR A 6 -1.74 -8.04 -2.54
CA THR A 6 -3.10 -7.49 -2.48
C THR A 6 -4.15 -8.57 -2.74
N ALA A 7 -3.93 -9.41 -3.76
CA ALA A 7 -4.87 -10.43 -4.19
C ALA A 7 -5.10 -11.52 -3.13
N ARG A 8 -4.09 -11.86 -2.30
CA ARG A 8 -4.25 -12.81 -1.18
C ARG A 8 -5.27 -12.38 -0.13
N TYR A 9 -5.66 -11.10 -0.11
CA TYR A 9 -6.72 -10.59 0.75
C TYR A 9 -8.03 -10.33 0.03
N GLY A 10 -8.16 -10.69 -1.25
CA GLY A 10 -9.35 -10.45 -2.06
C GLY A 10 -9.65 -8.96 -2.27
N LEU A 11 -8.62 -8.11 -2.20
CA LEU A 11 -8.75 -6.67 -2.40
C LEU A 11 -8.53 -6.31 -3.86
N GLU A 12 -9.24 -5.27 -4.31
CA GLU A 12 -9.00 -4.69 -5.62
C GLU A 12 -7.72 -3.84 -5.60
N PRO A 13 -6.84 -3.96 -6.61
CA PRO A 13 -5.67 -3.13 -6.74
C PRO A 13 -6.02 -1.65 -6.87
N ALA A 14 -5.23 -0.79 -6.23
CA ALA A 14 -5.32 0.66 -6.39
C ALA A 14 -5.01 1.06 -7.85
N PRO A 15 -5.56 2.18 -8.34
CA PRO A 15 -5.34 2.60 -9.72
C PRO A 15 -3.89 3.03 -9.98
N GLY A 16 -3.41 2.73 -11.19
CA GLY A 16 -2.11 3.18 -11.68
C GLY A 16 -0.91 2.72 -10.83
N GLY A 17 0.05 3.61 -10.63
CA GLY A 17 1.28 3.30 -9.88
C GLY A 17 1.06 3.04 -8.38
N LEU A 18 -0.10 3.42 -7.82
CA LEU A 18 -0.41 3.19 -6.42
C LEU A 18 -0.64 1.71 -6.09
N ALA A 19 -0.96 0.88 -7.10
CA ALA A 19 -1.09 -0.56 -6.93
C ALA A 19 0.20 -1.18 -6.33
N PHE A 20 1.37 -0.71 -6.76
CA PHE A 20 2.66 -1.20 -6.24
C PHE A 20 2.86 -0.85 -4.76
N VAL A 21 2.45 0.37 -4.36
CA VAL A 21 2.55 0.83 -2.97
C VAL A 21 1.56 0.08 -2.08
N GLN A 22 0.32 -0.11 -2.55
CA GLN A 22 -0.68 -0.92 -1.86
C GLN A 22 -0.20 -2.37 -1.70
N ASP A 23 0.38 -2.95 -2.75
CA ASP A 23 0.91 -4.31 -2.71
C ASP A 23 2.05 -4.45 -1.70
N LEU A 24 2.97 -3.47 -1.63
CA LEU A 24 3.98 -3.41 -0.58
C LEU A 24 3.35 -3.40 0.82
N LEU A 25 2.34 -2.55 1.07
CA LEU A 25 1.68 -2.50 2.38
C LEU A 25 1.01 -3.83 2.75
N ASN A 26 0.44 -4.51 1.76
CA ASN A 26 -0.26 -5.79 1.92
C ASN A 26 0.67 -7.00 2.06
N THR A 27 2.00 -6.82 1.98
CA THR A 27 2.93 -7.89 2.37
C THR A 27 2.89 -8.20 3.86
N LEU A 28 2.39 -7.26 4.69
CA LEU A 28 2.24 -7.42 6.12
C LEU A 28 1.29 -8.57 6.44
N SER A 29 1.57 -9.30 7.53
CA SER A 29 0.64 -10.28 8.06
C SER A 29 -0.72 -9.65 8.42
N ALA A 30 -1.81 -10.17 7.85
CA ALA A 30 -3.19 -9.72 8.02
C ALA A 30 -4.20 -10.84 7.71
N GLY A 31 -5.49 -10.57 7.83
CA GLY A 31 -6.57 -11.50 7.44
C GLY A 31 -6.98 -12.54 8.51
N LYS A 32 -7.97 -13.37 8.13
CA LYS A 32 -8.50 -14.51 8.90
C LYS A 32 -8.80 -15.68 7.93
N PRO A 33 -8.07 -16.81 7.99
CA PRO A 33 -6.90 -17.07 8.85
C PRO A 33 -5.77 -16.08 8.57
N ARG A 34 -4.89 -15.90 9.56
CA ARG A 34 -3.84 -14.89 9.46
C ARG A 34 -2.74 -15.35 8.52
N GLU A 35 -2.53 -14.58 7.47
CA GLU A 35 -1.48 -14.84 6.48
C GLU A 35 -0.11 -14.37 6.99
N SER A 36 0.97 -15.01 6.55
CA SER A 36 2.36 -14.70 6.98
C SER A 36 2.89 -13.40 6.37
N ASP A 37 3.85 -12.76 7.04
CA ASP A 37 4.54 -11.59 6.47
C ASP A 37 5.46 -12.02 5.33
N LEU A 38 5.19 -11.55 4.11
CA LEU A 38 5.97 -11.93 2.92
C LEU A 38 7.39 -11.39 2.95
N LEU A 39 7.63 -10.31 3.69
CA LEU A 39 8.96 -9.71 3.82
C LEU A 39 9.74 -10.29 5.01
N GLN A 40 9.23 -11.32 5.72
CA GLN A 40 9.88 -11.86 6.90
C GLN A 40 11.28 -12.43 6.59
N THR A 41 11.44 -13.08 5.45
CA THR A 41 12.72 -13.65 4.99
C THR A 41 13.21 -12.96 3.73
N ALA A 42 14.51 -13.04 3.45
CA ALA A 42 15.09 -12.48 2.23
C ALA A 42 14.51 -13.16 0.98
N GLU A 43 14.28 -14.47 1.04
CA GLU A 43 13.70 -15.26 -0.04
C GLU A 43 12.25 -14.83 -0.31
N GLY A 44 11.46 -14.61 0.74
CA GLY A 44 10.10 -14.09 0.61
C GLY A 44 10.06 -12.68 0.02
N ALA A 45 10.96 -11.82 0.48
CA ALA A 45 11.09 -10.45 -0.03
C ALA A 45 11.47 -10.42 -1.52
N ARG A 46 12.42 -11.25 -1.95
CA ARG A 46 12.80 -11.40 -3.37
C ARG A 46 11.64 -11.92 -4.20
N ALA A 47 10.99 -12.99 -3.74
CA ALA A 47 9.85 -13.58 -4.44
C ALA A 47 8.69 -12.59 -4.61
N TRP A 48 8.40 -11.78 -3.58
CA TRP A 48 7.44 -10.69 -3.69
C TRP A 48 7.89 -9.63 -4.70
N LEU A 49 9.13 -9.13 -4.58
CA LEU A 49 9.65 -8.07 -5.44
C LEU A 49 9.63 -8.48 -6.92
N ASP A 50 10.02 -9.70 -7.26
CA ASP A 50 10.00 -10.22 -8.64
C ASP A 50 8.60 -10.16 -9.26
N GLN A 51 7.56 -10.49 -8.49
CA GLN A 51 6.18 -10.44 -8.97
C GLN A 51 5.65 -9.02 -9.01
N ALA A 52 5.98 -8.20 -8.01
CA ALA A 52 5.60 -6.81 -7.94
C ALA A 52 6.21 -5.99 -9.09
N LEU A 53 7.47 -6.23 -9.45
CA LEU A 53 8.15 -5.56 -10.57
C LEU A 53 7.60 -5.99 -11.93
N LYS A 54 7.20 -7.26 -12.10
CA LYS A 54 6.48 -7.72 -13.32
C LYS A 54 5.15 -6.99 -13.48
N SER A 55 4.38 -6.87 -12.40
CA SER A 55 3.10 -6.15 -12.40
C SER A 55 3.30 -4.65 -12.63
N TRP A 56 4.29 -4.05 -11.98
CA TRP A 56 4.67 -2.64 -12.16
C TRP A 56 5.04 -2.35 -13.62
N SER A 57 5.92 -3.17 -14.20
CA SER A 57 6.34 -3.05 -15.61
C SER A 57 5.14 -3.05 -16.56
N GLY A 58 4.18 -3.95 -16.33
CA GLY A 58 2.95 -4.03 -17.11
C GLY A 58 2.07 -2.78 -17.01
N VAL A 59 1.88 -2.23 -15.81
CA VAL A 59 1.03 -1.04 -15.63
C VAL A 59 1.72 0.27 -16.02
N SER A 60 3.06 0.34 -15.89
CA SER A 60 3.81 1.54 -16.23
C SER A 60 4.29 1.56 -17.68
N HIS A 61 4.19 0.44 -18.40
CA HIS A 61 4.79 0.23 -19.72
C HIS A 61 6.30 0.54 -19.76
N ARG A 62 7.00 0.21 -18.68
CA ARG A 62 8.44 0.43 -18.52
C ARG A 62 9.12 -0.90 -18.21
N PRO A 63 10.35 -1.14 -18.68
CA PRO A 63 11.06 -2.36 -18.36
C PRO A 63 11.25 -2.49 -16.84
N ALA A 64 11.02 -3.69 -16.30
CA ALA A 64 11.29 -3.99 -14.90
C ALA A 64 12.80 -3.88 -14.62
N PRO A 65 13.24 -3.17 -13.58
CA PRO A 65 14.63 -3.18 -13.16
C PRO A 65 15.02 -4.56 -12.61
N GLY A 66 16.27 -4.98 -12.84
CA GLY A 66 16.84 -6.14 -12.14
C GLY A 66 17.37 -5.68 -10.78
N ILE A 67 16.64 -6.00 -9.71
CA ILE A 67 17.02 -5.64 -8.34
C ILE A 67 17.28 -6.91 -7.56
N GLU A 68 18.50 -7.06 -7.06
CA GLU A 68 18.87 -8.14 -6.14
C GLU A 68 18.77 -7.62 -4.70
N LEU A 69 17.84 -8.15 -3.92
CA LEU A 69 17.72 -7.79 -2.50
C LEU A 69 18.70 -8.61 -1.67
N THR A 70 19.40 -7.97 -0.74
CA THR A 70 20.11 -8.62 0.36
C THR A 70 19.17 -8.85 1.55
N ALA A 71 19.67 -9.55 2.58
CA ALA A 71 18.93 -9.70 3.84
C ALA A 71 18.74 -8.36 4.58
N GLU A 72 19.70 -7.43 4.44
CA GLU A 72 19.63 -6.08 4.99
C GLU A 72 18.56 -5.26 4.26
N ASP A 73 18.47 -5.38 2.93
CA ASP A 73 17.42 -4.70 2.15
C ASP A 73 16.03 -5.20 2.52
N ALA A 74 15.87 -6.50 2.81
CA ALA A 74 14.60 -7.04 3.29
C ALA A 74 14.19 -6.43 4.64
N GLN A 75 15.15 -6.16 5.54
CA GLN A 75 14.89 -5.41 6.77
C GLN A 75 14.52 -3.95 6.46
N GLY A 76 15.27 -3.28 5.59
CA GLY A 76 14.96 -1.91 5.14
C GLY A 76 13.57 -1.78 4.52
N LEU A 77 13.12 -2.77 3.75
CA LEU A 77 11.75 -2.80 3.20
C LEU A 77 10.68 -2.94 4.29
N ARG A 78 10.93 -3.76 5.32
CA ARG A 78 10.01 -3.87 6.48
C ARG A 78 9.92 -2.55 7.24
N ASP A 79 11.05 -1.88 7.42
CA ASP A 79 11.11 -0.58 8.09
C ASP A 79 10.38 0.49 7.27
N PHE A 80 10.67 0.58 5.97
CA PHE A 80 9.98 1.50 5.07
C PHE A 80 8.46 1.26 5.03
N ARG A 81 8.02 0.00 4.97
CA ARG A 81 6.58 -0.35 5.01
C ARG A 81 5.93 0.11 6.31
N ARG A 82 6.60 -0.06 7.46
CA ARG A 82 6.11 0.41 8.76
C ARG A 82 5.97 1.94 8.76
N ASP A 83 7.01 2.65 8.34
CA ASP A 83 7.05 4.12 8.40
C ASP A 83 6.02 4.74 7.44
N LEU A 84 5.83 4.13 6.26
CA LEU A 84 4.75 4.47 5.34
C LEU A 84 3.37 4.25 5.98
N GLY A 85 3.16 3.08 6.61
CA GLY A 85 1.91 2.79 7.32
C GLY A 85 1.61 3.79 8.43
N GLN A 86 2.62 4.20 9.20
CA GLN A 86 2.46 5.22 10.25
C GLN A 86 2.09 6.59 9.66
N SER A 87 2.74 6.99 8.57
CA SER A 87 2.47 8.27 7.90
C SER A 87 1.02 8.34 7.38
N LEU A 88 0.52 7.26 6.80
CA LEU A 88 -0.87 7.16 6.33
C LEU A 88 -1.88 7.25 7.48
N HIS A 89 -1.61 6.59 8.61
CA HIS A 89 -2.49 6.69 9.79
C HIS A 89 -2.47 8.07 10.44
N ALA A 90 -1.31 8.73 10.49
CA ALA A 90 -1.19 10.08 11.04
C ALA A 90 -2.05 11.09 10.26
N GLN A 91 -2.06 10.99 8.92
CA GLN A 91 -2.89 11.85 8.06
C GLN A 91 -4.39 11.64 8.25
N LEU A 92 -4.81 10.39 8.51
CA LEU A 92 -6.22 10.07 8.82
C LEU A 92 -6.64 10.61 10.20
N GLY A 93 -5.72 10.65 11.17
CA GLY A 93 -5.96 11.22 12.49
C GLY A 93 -6.10 12.75 12.48
N ASP A 94 -5.31 13.43 11.66
CA ASP A 94 -5.36 14.90 11.51
C ASP A 94 -6.67 15.34 10.81
N SER A 95 -7.10 14.58 9.79
CA SER A 95 -8.35 14.84 9.05
C SER A 95 -9.62 14.71 9.90
N ALA A 96 -9.58 13.99 11.03
CA ALA A 96 -10.72 13.88 11.94
C ALA A 96 -10.93 15.11 12.84
N THR A 97 -10.01 16.08 12.81
CA THR A 97 -10.04 17.27 13.68
C THR A 97 -10.67 18.50 12.98
N GLU A 98 -10.95 18.46 11.68
CA GLU A 98 -11.79 19.47 11.03
C GLU A 98 -13.29 19.18 11.25
N VAL A 99 -13.76 19.44 12.47
CA VAL A 99 -15.15 19.85 12.67
C VAL A 99 -15.24 21.31 12.22
N GLY A 100 -15.37 21.52 10.91
CA GLY A 100 -15.70 22.82 10.33
C GLY A 100 -17.05 23.32 10.85
N PRO A 101 -17.23 24.64 11.02
CA PRO A 101 -18.37 25.21 11.74
C PRO A 101 -19.69 24.85 11.04
N ALA A 102 -20.70 24.50 11.83
CA ALA A 102 -22.06 24.24 11.39
C ALA A 102 -22.48 25.28 10.35
N ALA A 103 -22.72 24.82 9.11
CA ALA A 103 -23.32 25.64 8.07
C ALA A 103 -24.65 26.17 8.61
N SER A 104 -24.63 27.42 9.05
CA SER A 104 -25.81 28.15 9.46
C SER A 104 -26.73 28.26 8.25
N LEU A 105 -27.87 27.60 8.34
CA LEU A 105 -29.00 27.74 7.43
C LEU A 105 -29.43 29.21 7.40
N MET A 106 -28.95 29.98 6.42
CA MET A 106 -29.55 31.27 6.08
C MET A 106 -30.55 31.06 4.94
N THR A 107 -31.80 31.30 5.32
CA THR A 107 -33.03 31.39 4.52
C THR A 107 -32.88 32.20 3.23
N LEU A 108 -33.39 31.63 2.14
CA LEU A 108 -33.63 32.34 0.88
C LEU A 108 -34.84 33.28 1.02
N PRO A 109 -34.77 34.56 0.61
CA PRO A 109 -35.95 35.39 0.44
C PRO A 109 -36.63 35.05 -0.90
N THR A 110 -37.93 34.75 -0.84
CA THR A 110 -38.81 34.65 -2.01
C THR A 110 -39.14 36.06 -2.50
N ALA A 111 -38.95 36.32 -3.80
CA ALA A 111 -39.50 37.48 -4.50
C ALA A 111 -40.77 37.06 -5.25
#